data_AF-A0A4R5MCQ5-F1
#
_entry.id   AF-A0A4R5MCQ5-F1
#
_cell.length_a   1.000
_cell.length_b   1.000
_cell.length_c   1.000
_cell.angle_alpha   90.00
_cell.angle_beta   90.00
_cell.angle_gamma   90.00
#
_symmetry.space_group_name_H-M   'P 1'
#
loop_
_entity.id
_entity.type
_entity.pdbx_description
1 polymer ?
#
loop_
_entity_poly.entity_id
_entity_poly.type
_entity_poly.pdbx_seq_one_letter_code
_entity_poly.pdbx_strand_id
1 'polypeptide(L)'
;MKNSVRFAHAHAAEIEHIIESHKFHDPQLIDYDDPKYELTLLISPVNRPSLADMGAIMNEFEDRWNVKVMLVTPQALSPADRELVRPLRVT
;
A
#
# COMPACT_ATOMS: atom_id res chain seq x y z
N MET A 1 -14.29 0.78 -4.59
CA MET A 1 -13.61 -0.42 -5.15
C MET A 1 -12.96 -0.31 -6.53
N LYS A 2 -13.66 -0.26 -7.69
CA LYS A 2 -13.00 -0.43 -9.03
C LYS A 2 -11.89 0.58 -9.37
N ASN A 3 -11.87 1.73 -8.71
CA ASN A 3 -10.86 2.77 -8.94
C ASN A 3 -9.54 2.49 -8.20
N SER A 4 -9.56 1.86 -7.02
CA SER A 4 -8.34 1.59 -6.23
C SER A 4 -7.47 0.55 -6.93
N VAL A 5 -8.05 -0.56 -7.36
CA VAL A 5 -7.38 -1.63 -8.13
C VAL A 5 -6.81 -1.07 -9.44
N ARG A 6 -7.61 -0.30 -10.20
CA ARG A 6 -7.17 0.30 -11.47
C ARG A 6 -6.03 1.30 -11.26
N PHE A 7 -6.12 2.13 -10.23
CA PHE A 7 -5.07 3.08 -9.85
C PHE A 7 -3.79 2.33 -9.46
N ALA A 8 -3.91 1.33 -8.58
CA ALA A 8 -2.80 0.52 -8.11
C ALA A 8 -2.04 -0.13 -9.28
N HIS A 9 -2.76 -0.72 -10.24
CA HIS A 9 -2.14 -1.29 -11.44
C HIS A 9 -1.51 -0.24 -12.37
N ALA A 10 -2.17 0.91 -12.57
CA ALA A 10 -1.66 1.98 -13.42
C ALA A 10 -0.37 2.63 -12.88
N HIS A 11 -0.21 2.65 -11.56
CA HIS A 11 0.92 3.27 -10.87
C HIS A 11 1.86 2.26 -10.18
N ALA A 12 1.74 0.97 -10.49
CA ALA A 12 2.44 -0.10 -9.76
C ALA A 12 3.96 0.14 -9.62
N ALA A 13 4.64 0.52 -10.70
CA ALA A 13 6.08 0.78 -10.68
C ALA A 13 6.45 2.00 -9.83
N GLU A 14 5.62 3.05 -9.82
CA GLU A 14 5.86 4.23 -8.99
C GLU A 14 5.58 3.94 -7.51
N ILE A 15 4.51 3.18 -7.23
CA ILE A 15 4.19 2.69 -5.88
C ILE A 15 5.36 1.88 -5.34
N GLU A 16 5.85 0.90 -6.09
CA GLU A 16 7.02 0.10 -5.69
C GLU A 16 8.23 0.99 -5.42
N HIS A 17 8.52 1.96 -6.29
CA HIS A 17 9.64 2.87 -6.11
C HIS A 17 9.54 3.70 -4.81
N ILE A 18 8.35 4.24 -4.49
CA ILE A 18 8.13 4.97 -3.24
C ILE A 18 8.34 4.04 -2.05
N ILE A 19 7.71 2.86 -2.06
CA ILE A 19 7.83 1.90 -0.96
C ILE A 19 9.29 1.49 -0.72
N GLU A 20 10.06 1.25 -1.78
CA GLU A 20 11.48 0.91 -1.70
C GLU A 20 12.37 2.06 -1.21
N SER A 21 12.06 3.31 -1.59
CA SER A 21 12.83 4.49 -1.14
C SER A 21 12.76 4.66 0.38
N HIS A 22 11.63 4.29 0.99
CA HIS A 22 11.37 4.31 2.43
C HIS A 22 11.79 3.03 3.18
N LYS A 23 12.57 2.13 2.54
CA LYS A 23 13.05 0.87 3.16
C LYS A 23 11.94 -0.13 3.49
N PHE A 24 10.89 -0.14 2.68
CA PHE A 24 9.90 -1.21 2.63
C PHE A 24 10.03 -1.96 1.30
N HIS A 25 9.37 -3.11 1.17
CA HIS A 25 9.43 -3.94 -0.02
C HIS A 25 8.14 -4.73 -0.22
N ASP A 26 8.05 -5.33 -1.42
CA ASP A 26 6.96 -6.20 -1.85
C ASP A 26 5.56 -5.62 -1.56
N PRO A 27 5.25 -4.41 -2.05
CA PRO A 27 3.93 -3.85 -1.82
C PRO A 27 2.88 -4.70 -2.54
N GLN A 28 1.77 -4.96 -1.84
CA GLN A 28 0.62 -5.65 -2.39
C GLN A 28 -0.64 -4.84 -2.10
N LEU A 29 -1.64 -4.93 -2.98
CA LEU A 29 -2.93 -4.29 -2.76
C LEU A 29 -3.77 -5.13 -1.81
N ILE A 30 -4.43 -4.50 -0.84
CA ILE A 30 -5.51 -5.13 -0.07
C ILE A 30 -6.83 -4.52 -0.53
N ASP A 31 -7.71 -5.35 -1.11
CA ASP A 31 -9.00 -4.91 -1.63
C ASP A 31 -10.08 -4.86 -0.53
N TYR A 32 -9.92 -3.93 0.43
CA TYR A 32 -10.82 -3.80 1.59
C TYR A 32 -12.16 -3.09 1.30
N ASP A 33 -12.33 -2.49 0.12
CA ASP A 33 -13.42 -1.52 -0.16
C ASP A 33 -13.64 -0.49 0.96
N ASP A 34 -12.57 -0.08 1.66
CA ASP A 34 -12.69 0.89 2.75
C ASP A 34 -13.07 2.26 2.17
N PRO A 35 -14.21 2.85 2.56
CA PRO A 35 -14.63 4.15 2.05
C PRO A 35 -13.75 5.33 2.51
N LYS A 36 -12.85 5.11 3.48
CA LYS A 36 -11.97 6.16 4.03
C LYS A 36 -10.65 6.30 3.28
N TYR A 37 -10.23 5.26 2.56
CA TYR A 37 -8.94 5.22 1.89
C TYR A 37 -9.13 4.81 0.43
N GLU A 38 -8.53 5.56 -0.48
CA GLU A 38 -8.56 5.24 -1.89
C GLU A 38 -7.61 4.08 -2.24
N LEU A 39 -6.66 3.76 -1.35
CA LEU A 39 -5.73 2.65 -1.52
C LEU A 39 -5.36 2.03 -0.17
N THR A 40 -5.33 0.70 -0.07
CA THR A 40 -4.73 0.00 1.07
C THR A 40 -3.60 -0.89 0.59
N LEU A 41 -2.41 -0.72 1.15
CA LEU A 41 -1.23 -1.49 0.77
C LEU A 41 -0.76 -2.35 1.94
N LEU A 42 -0.52 -3.64 1.65
CA LEU A 42 0.33 -4.48 2.47
C LEU A 42 1.78 -4.16 2.12
N ILE A 43 2.59 -3.79 3.11
CA ILE A 43 4.00 -3.47 2.93
C ILE A 43 4.87 -4.23 3.92
N SER A 44 6.00 -4.74 3.45
CA SER A 44 6.95 -5.46 4.31
C SER A 44 8.13 -4.56 4.64
N PRO A 45 8.40 -4.29 5.92
CA PRO A 45 9.51 -3.43 6.30
C PRO A 45 10.84 -4.20 6.23
N VAL A 46 11.94 -3.56 5.81
CA VAL A 46 13.27 -4.21 5.81
C VAL A 46 13.82 -4.38 7.23
N ASN A 47 13.48 -3.46 8.14
CA ASN A 47 13.80 -3.48 9.57
C ASN A 47 12.53 -3.30 10.40
N ARG A 48 12.63 -3.08 11.71
CA ARG A 48 11.44 -2.67 12.50
C ARG A 48 10.97 -1.30 12.00
N PRO A 49 9.75 -1.18 11.42
CA PRO A 49 9.27 0.10 10.91
C PRO A 49 8.90 1.01 12.07
N SER A 50 9.15 2.31 11.94
CA SER A 50 8.56 3.31 12.80
C SER A 50 7.25 3.83 12.21
N LEU A 51 6.36 4.34 13.07
CA LEU A 51 5.15 5.03 12.61
C LEU A 51 5.49 6.28 11.78
N ALA A 52 6.65 6.90 12.02
CA ALA A 52 7.12 8.04 11.24
C ALA A 52 7.48 7.64 9.80
N ASP A 53 8.12 6.48 9.60
CA ASP A 53 8.46 5.98 8.26
C ASP A 53 7.19 5.69 7.45
N MET A 54 6.19 5.05 8.09
CA MET A 54 4.90 4.80 7.45
C MET A 54 4.14 6.11 7.14
N GLY A 55 4.19 7.08 8.05
CA GLY A 55 3.60 8.39 7.83
C GLY A 55 4.25 9.17 6.69
N ALA A 56 5.57 9.03 6.49
CA ALA A 56 6.28 9.65 5.39
C ALA A 56 5.82 9.11 4.03
N ILE A 57 5.63 7.79 3.93
CA ILE A 57 5.04 7.16 2.73
C ILE A 57 3.62 7.70 2.49
N MET A 58 2.78 7.74 3.53
CA MET A 58 1.40 8.23 3.39
C MET A 58 1.35 9.67 2.86
N ASN A 59 2.21 10.55 3.39
CA ASN A 59 2.33 11.93 2.94
C ASN A 59 2.82 12.01 1.48
N GLU A 60 3.78 11.18 1.08
CA GLU A 60 4.28 11.20 -0.31
C GLU A 60 3.19 10.79 -1.33
N PHE A 61 2.32 9.83 -0.97
CA PHE A 61 1.17 9.47 -1.80
C PHE A 61 0.14 10.60 -1.89
N GLU A 62 -0.13 11.27 -0.77
CA GLU A 62 -1.05 12.41 -0.75
C GLU A 62 -0.50 13.59 -1.55
N ASP A 63 0.78 13.93 -1.39
CA ASP A 63 1.44 15.02 -2.14
C ASP A 63 1.49 14.74 -3.65
N ARG A 64 1.76 13.49 -4.05
CA ARG A 64 1.96 13.13 -5.46
C ARG A 64 0.65 12.93 -6.22
N TRP A 65 -0.35 12.34 -5.57
CA TRP A 65 -1.58 11.89 -6.25
C TRP A 65 -2.87 12.35 -5.58
N ASN A 66 -2.80 13.08 -4.46
CA ASN A 66 -3.97 13.48 -3.66
C ASN A 66 -4.85 12.26 -3.28
N VAL A 67 -4.18 11.17 -2.90
CA VAL A 67 -4.76 9.87 -2.53
C VAL A 67 -4.41 9.56 -1.09
N LYS A 68 -5.41 9.19 -0.27
CA LYS A 68 -5.18 8.70 1.08
C LYS A 68 -4.94 7.22 1.04
N VAL A 69 -3.73 6.82 1.44
CA VAL A 69 -3.32 5.42 1.50
C VAL A 69 -3.33 4.93 2.95
N MET A 70 -3.85 3.72 3.16
CA MET A 70 -3.64 2.97 4.41
C MET A 70 -2.52 1.95 4.21
N LEU A 71 -1.57 1.93 5.13
CA LEU A 71 -0.45 1.00 5.11
C LEU A 71 -0.66 -0.07 6.19
N VAL A 72 -0.54 -1.32 5.80
CA VAL A 72 -0.70 -2.50 6.66
C VAL A 72 0.59 -3.29 6.61
N THR A 73 1.09 -3.74 7.77
CA THR A 73 2.22 -4.67 7.82
C THR A 73 1.71 -6.10 7.99
N PRO A 74 2.50 -7.13 7.64
CA PRO A 74 2.08 -8.53 7.80
C PRO A 74 1.66 -8.91 9.22
N GLN A 75 2.20 -8.24 10.25
CA GLN A 75 1.83 -8.48 11.64
C GLN A 75 0.46 -7.90 12.02
N ALA A 76 0.02 -6.85 11.32
CA ALA A 76 -1.28 -6.21 11.52
C ALA A 76 -2.39 -6.82 10.66
N LEU A 77 -2.04 -7.61 9.63
CA LEU A 77 -3.00 -8.25 8.74
C LEU A 77 -3.68 -9.44 9.43
N SER A 78 -5.00 -9.41 9.53
CA SER A 78 -5.75 -10.53 10.10
C SER A 78 -5.69 -11.76 9.20
N PRO A 79 -5.80 -12.99 9.73
CA PRO A 79 -5.83 -14.19 8.90
C PRO A 79 -6.97 -14.21 7.88
N ALA A 80 -8.13 -13.62 8.22
CA ALA A 80 -9.28 -13.55 7.33
C ALA A 80 -9.01 -12.66 6.10
N ASP A 81 -8.22 -11.59 6.27
CA ASP A 81 -8.00 -10.61 5.21
C ASP A 81 -6.94 -11.04 4.19
N ARG A 82 -6.23 -12.15 4.44
CA ARG A 82 -5.21 -12.67 3.53
C ARG A 82 -5.77 -12.99 2.14
N GLU A 83 -7.04 -13.38 2.07
CA GLU A 83 -7.72 -13.65 0.79
C GLU A 83 -8.03 -12.39 -0.02
N LEU A 84 -7.87 -11.20 0.55
CA LEU A 84 -8.08 -9.90 -0.10
C LEU A 84 -6.80 -9.31 -0.69
N VAL A 85 -5.64 -9.93 -0.40
CA VAL A 85 -4.35 -9.50 -0.92
C VAL A 85 -4.26 -9.81 -2.41
N ARG A 86 -3.83 -8.83 -3.20
CA ARG A 86 -3.70 -8.90 -4.66
C ARG A 86 -2.32 -8.37 -5.07
N PRO A 87 -1.70 -8.95 -6.11
CA PRO A 87 -0.47 -8.40 -6.65
C PRO A 87 -0.71 -7.00 -7.24
N LEU A 88 0.28 -6.11 -7.09
CA LEU A 88 0.23 -4.78 -7.71
C LEU A 88 0.33 -4.83 -9.23
N ARG A 89 1.00 -5.84 -9.78
CA ARG A 89 1.15 -6.04 -11.23
C ARG A 89 0.30 -7.22 -11.67
N VAL A 90 -0.46 -7.04 -12.75
CA VAL A 90 -1.11 -8.14 -13.46
C VAL A 90 -0.11 -8.64 -14.52
N THR A 91 0.34 -9.88 -14.40
CA THR A 91 1.17 -10.57 -15.40
C THR A 91 0.35 -10.99 -16.61
#